data_AF-A0A7V9KE55-F1
#
_entry.id   AF-A0A7V9KE55-F1
#
_cell.length_a   1.000
_cell.length_b   1.000
_cell.length_c   1.000
_cell.angle_alpha   90.00
_cell.angle_beta   90.00
_cell.angle_gamma   90.00
#
_symmetry.space_group_name_H-M   'P 1'
#
loop_
_entity.id
_entity.type
_entity.pdbx_description
1 polymer ?
#
loop_
_entity_poly.entity_id
_entity_poly.type
_entity_poly.pdbx_seq_one_letter_code
_entity_poly.pdbx_strand_id
1 'polypeptide(L)'
;MLNKVPEVTLYFWIIKILCTTVGETAADYLNVNLGFGLTNTTYAVSAILAIALVFQFRLRYYVPTVYWLAVVLISVVGTLITDNLVDNLGVALTTSTAVFAVALAATFAAWYASEKTLSIHTVVTSRREAFYWLTVLFTFALGTAAGDLLAEKIALGYWKSALVFGAAIGVVTAAHYLLKLNAILAFWLAYILTRPLGASIGDYLSQPRDKGGLALGTTGTSVIFLVAIASVVTYLTITKRDRTDLAAPKPATA
;
A
#
# COMPACT_ATOMS: atom_id res chain seq x y z
N MET A 1 25.04 -1.34 5.12
CA MET A 1 23.92 -0.41 4.81
C MET A 1 22.96 -0.45 5.98
N LEU A 2 22.28 0.66 6.27
CA LEU A 2 21.23 0.69 7.29
C LEU A 2 19.92 0.20 6.68
N ASN A 3 18.98 -0.24 7.52
CA ASN A 3 17.65 -0.63 7.06
C ASN A 3 16.99 0.57 6.36
N LYS A 4 16.39 0.32 5.19
CA LYS A 4 15.78 1.38 4.35
C LYS A 4 14.26 1.49 4.51
N VAL A 5 13.67 0.67 5.38
CA VAL A 5 12.23 0.60 5.66
C VAL A 5 12.00 1.13 7.09
N PRO A 6 10.88 1.84 7.35
CA PRO A 6 10.53 2.30 8.69
C PRO A 6 10.34 1.14 9.67
N GLU A 7 10.46 1.45 10.96
CA GLU A 7 10.00 0.55 12.00
C GLU A 7 8.47 0.38 11.95
N VAL A 8 7.99 -0.85 12.19
CA VAL A 8 6.58 -1.19 12.21
C VAL A 8 5.95 -0.72 13.53
N THR A 9 5.69 0.58 13.62
CA THR A 9 4.99 1.20 14.75
C THR A 9 3.52 1.47 14.41
N LEU A 10 2.76 2.02 15.36
CA LEU A 10 1.39 2.49 15.07
C LEU A 10 1.37 3.53 13.93
N TYR A 11 2.37 4.41 13.85
CA TYR A 11 2.45 5.42 12.80
C TYR A 11 2.60 4.81 11.42
N PHE A 12 3.34 3.70 11.30
CA PHE A 12 3.47 2.96 10.05
C PHE A 12 2.09 2.53 9.52
N TRP A 13 1.26 1.94 10.38
CA TRP A 13 -0.08 1.48 9.99
C TRP A 13 -1.02 2.65 9.65
N ILE A 14 -0.95 3.75 10.41
CA ILE A 14 -1.75 4.95 10.14
C ILE A 14 -1.42 5.52 8.76
N ILE A 15 -0.15 5.86 8.50
CA ILE A 15 0.22 6.46 7.21
C ILE A 15 -0.10 5.50 6.07
N LYS A 16 0.16 4.20 6.27
CA LYS A 16 -0.13 3.21 5.25
C LYS A 16 -1.61 3.18 4.87
N ILE A 17 -2.51 3.15 5.85
CA ILE A 17 -3.96 3.16 5.58
C ILE A 17 -4.36 4.47 4.88
N LEU A 18 -3.77 5.59 5.26
CA LEU A 18 -4.00 6.85 4.55
C LEU A 18 -3.51 6.78 3.10
N CYS A 19 -2.33 6.22 2.84
CA CYS A 19 -1.78 6.04 1.49
C CYS A 19 -2.62 5.10 0.62
N THR A 20 -3.19 4.05 1.20
CA THR A 20 -4.07 3.12 0.46
C THR A 20 -5.35 3.84 0.06
N THR A 21 -5.96 4.63 0.93
CA THR A 21 -7.13 5.44 0.56
C THR A 21 -6.82 6.50 -0.50
N VAL A 22 -5.69 7.21 -0.39
CA VAL A 22 -5.26 8.19 -1.42
C VAL A 22 -5.01 7.55 -2.76
N GLY A 23 -4.45 6.33 -2.78
CA GLY A 23 -4.16 5.62 -4.02
C GLY A 23 -5.39 5.52 -4.92
N GLU A 24 -6.52 5.16 -4.31
CA GLU A 24 -7.83 5.05 -4.96
C GLU A 24 -8.33 6.42 -5.46
N THR A 25 -8.49 7.35 -4.53
CA THR A 25 -9.16 8.62 -4.84
C THR A 25 -8.32 9.53 -5.76
N ALA A 26 -6.98 9.41 -5.70
CA ALA A 26 -6.09 10.14 -6.57
C ALA A 26 -6.03 9.54 -7.98
N ALA A 27 -6.08 8.21 -8.12
CA ALA A 27 -6.20 7.57 -9.43
C ALA A 27 -7.48 8.04 -10.15
N ASP A 28 -8.62 8.00 -9.45
CA ASP A 28 -9.90 8.49 -9.94
C ASP A 28 -9.84 9.97 -10.34
N TYR A 29 -9.26 10.80 -9.47
CA TYR A 29 -9.14 12.24 -9.74
C TYR A 29 -8.34 12.52 -11.02
N LEU A 30 -7.19 11.87 -11.18
CA LEU A 30 -6.34 12.07 -12.35
C LEU A 30 -7.02 11.55 -13.63
N ASN A 31 -7.76 10.45 -13.55
CA ASN A 31 -8.48 9.88 -14.68
C ASN A 31 -9.68 10.75 -15.11
N VAL A 32 -10.58 11.06 -14.17
CA VAL A 32 -11.88 11.69 -14.45
C VAL A 32 -11.78 13.21 -14.57
N ASN A 33 -11.07 13.88 -13.66
CA ASN A 33 -11.13 15.34 -13.55
C ASN A 33 -10.11 16.04 -14.43
N LEU A 34 -8.94 15.43 -14.65
CA LEU A 34 -7.91 16.00 -15.53
C LEU A 34 -8.07 15.57 -16.99
N GLY A 35 -8.97 14.64 -17.30
CA GLY A 35 -9.29 14.22 -18.67
C GLY A 35 -8.11 13.57 -19.40
N PHE A 36 -7.05 13.17 -18.69
CA PHE A 36 -5.91 12.46 -19.28
C PHE A 36 -6.33 11.11 -19.87
N GLY A 37 -7.42 10.53 -19.36
CA GLY A 37 -7.80 9.16 -19.61
C GLY A 37 -6.91 8.19 -18.84
N LEU A 38 -7.43 6.99 -18.63
CA LEU A 38 -6.85 6.01 -17.73
C LEU A 38 -5.43 5.60 -18.15
N THR A 39 -5.20 5.35 -19.44
CA THR A 39 -3.89 4.89 -19.94
C THR A 39 -2.79 5.95 -19.84
N ASN A 40 -3.07 7.20 -20.23
CA ASN A 40 -2.06 8.26 -20.15
C ASN A 40 -1.71 8.60 -18.70
N THR A 41 -2.72 8.57 -17.82
CA THR A 41 -2.52 8.72 -16.38
C THR A 41 -1.58 7.64 -15.85
N THR A 42 -1.80 6.39 -16.23
CA THR A 42 -0.91 5.27 -15.85
C THR A 42 0.53 5.51 -16.29
N TYR A 43 0.75 5.92 -17.54
CA TYR A 43 2.11 6.18 -18.03
C TYR A 43 2.78 7.33 -17.28
N ALA A 44 2.08 8.44 -17.07
CA ALA A 44 2.61 9.61 -16.38
C ALA A 44 2.99 9.28 -14.93
N VAL A 45 2.07 8.69 -14.15
CA VAL A 45 2.32 8.37 -12.74
C VAL A 45 3.36 7.25 -12.61
N SER A 46 3.36 6.26 -13.51
CA SER A 46 4.39 5.21 -13.53
C SER A 46 5.79 5.76 -13.79
N ALA A 47 5.93 6.77 -14.66
CA ALA A 47 7.20 7.44 -14.89
C ALA A 47 7.69 8.18 -13.63
N ILE A 48 6.78 8.88 -12.93
CA ILE A 48 7.09 9.57 -11.67
C ILE A 48 7.48 8.55 -10.58
N LEU A 49 6.75 7.43 -10.48
CA LEU A 49 7.08 6.33 -9.58
C LEU A 49 8.48 5.76 -9.88
N ALA A 50 8.81 5.52 -11.15
CA ALA A 50 10.12 5.02 -11.53
C ALA A 50 11.24 5.96 -11.08
N ILE A 51 11.05 7.27 -11.26
CA ILE A 51 12.00 8.29 -10.77
C ILE A 51 12.12 8.24 -9.24
N ALA A 52 11.00 8.20 -8.52
CA ALA A 52 10.99 8.11 -7.06
C ALA A 52 11.69 6.84 -6.55
N LEU A 53 11.47 5.70 -7.19
CA LEU A 53 12.17 4.45 -6.89
C LEU A 53 13.67 4.56 -7.18
N VAL A 54 14.09 5.19 -8.28
CA VAL A 54 15.54 5.43 -8.53
C VAL A 54 16.17 6.22 -7.37
N PHE A 55 15.50 7.26 -6.88
CA PHE A 55 15.98 7.98 -5.70
C PHE A 55 16.00 7.12 -4.44
N GLN A 56 14.93 6.36 -4.18
CA GLN A 56 14.83 5.45 -3.05
C GLN A 56 15.97 4.41 -3.03
N PHE A 57 16.26 3.78 -4.17
CA PHE A 57 17.34 2.80 -4.28
C PHE A 57 18.74 3.41 -4.10
N ARG A 58 18.92 4.69 -4.48
CA ARG A 58 20.18 5.42 -4.28
C ARG A 58 20.45 5.78 -2.82
N LEU A 59 19.41 5.95 -2.01
CA LEU A 59 19.56 6.24 -0.58
C LEU A 59 20.15 5.03 0.15
N ARG A 60 21.05 5.27 1.11
CA ARG A 60 21.74 4.22 1.89
C ARG A 60 21.10 3.96 3.26
N TYR A 61 20.06 4.72 3.59
CA TYR A 61 19.34 4.70 4.86
C TYR A 61 17.91 5.16 4.64
N TYR A 62 17.04 4.86 5.59
CA TYR A 62 15.63 5.27 5.56
C TYR A 62 15.47 6.80 5.61
N VAL A 63 14.79 7.35 4.61
CA VAL A 63 14.35 8.75 4.56
C VAL A 63 12.82 8.77 4.48
N PRO A 64 12.10 9.22 5.52
CA PRO A 64 10.64 9.14 5.59
C PRO A 64 9.94 9.75 4.37
N THR A 65 10.35 10.94 3.95
CA THR A 65 9.72 11.64 2.82
C THR A 65 9.81 10.86 1.51
N VAL A 66 10.99 10.31 1.18
CA VAL A 66 11.20 9.59 -0.09
C VAL A 66 10.48 8.25 -0.09
N TYR A 67 10.55 7.54 1.04
CA TYR A 67 9.87 6.26 1.19
C TYR A 67 8.35 6.40 1.11
N TRP A 68 7.75 7.31 1.87
CA TRP A 68 6.29 7.49 1.87
C TRP A 68 5.79 8.09 0.56
N LEU A 69 6.58 8.94 -0.12
CA LEU A 69 6.27 9.37 -1.48
C LEU A 69 6.23 8.18 -2.44
N ALA A 70 7.20 7.27 -2.39
CA ALA A 70 7.18 6.06 -3.20
C ALA A 70 5.97 5.17 -2.88
N VAL A 71 5.57 5.06 -1.60
CA VAL A 71 4.36 4.32 -1.18
C VAL A 71 3.06 4.98 -1.68
N VAL A 72 2.98 6.31 -1.74
CA VAL A 72 1.83 7.00 -2.33
C VAL A 72 1.80 6.81 -3.85
N LEU A 73 2.94 6.94 -4.53
CA LEU A 73 2.99 6.78 -5.98
C LEU A 73 2.68 5.34 -6.40
N ILE A 74 3.19 4.35 -5.67
CA ILE A 74 2.93 2.93 -5.95
C ILE A 74 1.48 2.56 -5.64
N SER A 75 0.81 3.26 -4.71
CA SER A 75 -0.60 3.04 -4.44
C SER A 75 -1.48 3.47 -5.61
N VAL A 76 -1.21 4.66 -6.16
CA VAL A 76 -1.91 5.18 -7.34
C VAL A 76 -1.63 4.29 -8.56
N VAL A 77 -0.36 3.94 -8.82
CA VAL A 77 -0.01 3.08 -9.97
C VAL A 77 -0.64 1.70 -9.83
N GLY A 78 -0.66 1.12 -8.63
CA GLY A 78 -1.30 -0.18 -8.40
C GLY A 78 -2.78 -0.19 -8.74
N THR A 79 -3.53 0.85 -8.32
CA THR A 79 -4.93 1.04 -8.73
C THR A 79 -5.06 1.15 -10.24
N LEU A 80 -4.32 2.07 -10.85
CA LEU A 80 -4.38 2.32 -12.29
C LEU A 80 -4.05 1.08 -13.15
N ILE A 81 -3.15 0.20 -12.69
CA ILE A 81 -2.88 -1.07 -13.39
C ILE A 81 -4.11 -1.98 -13.37
N THR A 82 -4.77 -2.10 -12.21
CA THR A 82 -6.00 -2.88 -12.08
C THR A 82 -7.11 -2.32 -12.95
N ASP A 83 -7.35 -1.02 -12.88
CA ASP A 83 -8.41 -0.36 -13.64
C ASP A 83 -8.16 -0.49 -15.15
N ASN A 84 -6.89 -0.36 -15.61
CA ASN A 84 -6.60 -0.56 -17.04
C ASN A 84 -6.91 -1.99 -17.50
N LEU A 85 -6.68 -2.99 -16.66
CA LEU A 85 -7.05 -4.35 -17.00
C LEU A 85 -8.57 -4.54 -17.04
N VAL A 86 -9.28 -4.02 -16.03
CA VAL A 86 -10.72 -4.28 -15.86
C VAL A 86 -11.57 -3.38 -16.75
N ASP A 87 -11.37 -2.07 -16.67
CA ASP A 87 -12.25 -1.08 -17.31
C ASP A 87 -11.87 -0.81 -18.76
N ASN A 88 -10.58 -0.78 -19.08
CA ASN A 88 -10.10 -0.46 -20.43
C ASN A 88 -9.93 -1.71 -21.30
N LEU A 89 -9.38 -2.79 -20.73
CA LEU A 89 -9.12 -4.04 -21.46
C LEU A 89 -10.23 -5.10 -21.26
N GLY A 90 -11.21 -4.85 -20.40
CA GLY A 90 -12.37 -5.73 -20.20
C GLY A 90 -12.03 -7.06 -19.52
N VAL A 91 -10.88 -7.17 -18.85
CA VAL A 91 -10.49 -8.38 -18.13
C VAL A 91 -11.37 -8.53 -16.89
N ALA A 92 -12.00 -9.69 -16.74
CA ALA A 92 -12.89 -9.93 -15.61
C ALA A 92 -12.17 -9.73 -14.26
N LEU A 93 -12.81 -9.03 -13.33
CA LEU A 93 -12.27 -8.70 -12.01
C LEU A 93 -11.82 -9.92 -11.18
N THR A 94 -12.52 -11.05 -11.30
CA THR A 94 -12.12 -12.34 -10.72
C THR A 94 -10.80 -12.84 -11.29
N THR A 95 -10.58 -12.67 -12.60
CA THR A 95 -9.35 -13.06 -13.29
C THR A 95 -8.21 -12.15 -12.87
N SER A 96 -8.40 -10.83 -12.87
CA SER A 96 -7.39 -9.86 -12.41
C SER A 96 -6.98 -10.14 -10.96
N THR A 97 -7.94 -10.36 -10.06
CA THR A 97 -7.68 -10.73 -8.66
C THR A 97 -6.84 -12.01 -8.55
N ALA A 98 -7.21 -13.06 -9.28
CA ALA A 98 -6.47 -14.33 -9.27
C ALA A 98 -5.05 -14.17 -9.82
N VAL A 99 -4.88 -13.43 -10.91
CA VAL A 99 -3.57 -13.16 -11.52
C VAL A 99 -2.66 -12.39 -10.57
N PHE A 100 -3.17 -11.32 -9.93
CA PHE A 100 -2.37 -10.57 -8.95
C PHE A 100 -2.04 -11.39 -7.70
N ALA A 101 -2.95 -12.27 -7.25
CA ALA A 101 -2.68 -13.17 -6.13
C ALA A 101 -1.55 -14.16 -6.48
N VAL A 102 -1.58 -14.74 -7.69
CA VAL A 102 -0.51 -15.62 -8.18
C VAL A 102 0.81 -14.86 -8.36
N ALA A 103 0.78 -13.66 -8.92
CA ALA A 103 1.97 -12.82 -9.09
C ALA A 103 2.60 -12.43 -7.75
N LEU A 104 1.78 -12.08 -6.75
CA LEU A 104 2.22 -11.79 -5.39
C LEU A 104 2.83 -13.03 -4.73
N ALA A 105 2.17 -14.18 -4.84
CA ALA A 105 2.68 -15.45 -4.30
C ALA A 105 4.01 -15.85 -4.97
N ALA A 106 4.12 -15.69 -6.30
CA ALA A 106 5.35 -15.94 -7.04
C ALA A 106 6.48 -14.99 -6.61
N THR A 107 6.15 -13.73 -6.33
CA THR A 107 7.12 -12.75 -5.82
C THR A 107 7.64 -13.15 -4.43
N PHE A 108 6.76 -13.56 -3.52
CA PHE A 108 7.17 -14.10 -2.22
C PHE A 108 8.01 -15.37 -2.35
N ALA A 109 7.62 -16.29 -3.23
CA ALA A 109 8.35 -17.53 -3.47
C ALA A 109 9.76 -17.25 -4.02
N ALA A 110 9.88 -16.35 -5.00
CA ALA A 110 11.17 -15.95 -5.58
C ALA A 110 12.05 -15.21 -4.56
N TRP A 111 11.46 -14.34 -3.74
CA TRP A 111 12.18 -13.66 -2.67
C TRP A 111 12.69 -14.67 -1.64
N TYR A 112 11.83 -15.55 -1.13
CA TYR A 112 12.23 -16.56 -0.17
C TYR A 112 13.25 -17.55 -0.75
N ALA A 113 13.12 -17.94 -2.02
CA ALA A 113 14.09 -18.81 -2.68
C ALA A 113 15.49 -18.17 -2.71
N SER A 114 15.56 -16.87 -2.98
CA SER A 114 16.80 -16.09 -3.16
C SER A 114 17.45 -15.66 -1.85
N GLU A 115 16.66 -15.23 -0.87
CA GLU A 115 17.16 -14.58 0.36
C GLU A 115 16.91 -15.40 1.63
N LYS A 116 16.13 -16.50 1.52
CA LYS A 116 15.71 -17.38 2.64
C LYS A 116 15.04 -16.65 3.80
N THR A 117 14.55 -15.44 3.55
CA THR A 117 13.82 -14.61 4.52
C THR A 117 12.86 -13.68 3.79
N LEU A 118 11.71 -13.40 4.41
CA LEU A 118 10.74 -12.40 3.99
C LEU A 118 10.69 -11.22 4.99
N SER A 119 11.71 -11.09 5.83
CA SER A 119 11.77 -10.07 6.87
C SER A 119 12.03 -8.68 6.30
N ILE A 120 11.14 -7.75 6.62
CA ILE A 120 11.26 -6.33 6.28
C ILE A 120 12.27 -5.57 7.16
N HIS A 121 12.73 -6.17 8.26
CA HIS A 121 13.72 -5.55 9.16
C HIS A 121 15.14 -5.56 8.59
N THR A 122 15.36 -6.26 7.46
CA THR A 122 16.69 -6.47 6.88
C THR A 122 16.73 -6.12 5.39
N VAL A 123 16.05 -5.02 5.00
CA VAL A 123 16.11 -4.49 3.64
C VAL A 123 17.35 -3.61 3.50
N VAL A 124 18.50 -4.28 3.40
CA VAL A 124 19.84 -3.66 3.37
C VAL A 124 20.58 -3.88 2.05
N THR A 125 20.02 -4.66 1.12
CA THR A 125 20.60 -4.91 -0.22
C THR A 125 19.62 -4.46 -1.29
N SER A 126 20.14 -4.03 -2.45
CA SER A 126 19.29 -3.62 -3.59
C SER A 126 18.39 -4.75 -4.09
N ARG A 127 18.81 -6.01 -3.96
CA ARG A 127 18.00 -7.17 -4.32
C ARG A 127 16.78 -7.34 -3.40
N ARG A 128 16.98 -7.26 -2.07
CA ARG A 128 15.88 -7.29 -1.10
C ARG A 128 14.93 -6.11 -1.28
N GLU A 129 15.50 -4.94 -1.55
CA GLU A 129 14.72 -3.73 -1.84
C GLU A 129 13.85 -3.89 -3.08
N ALA A 130 14.36 -4.53 -4.14
CA ALA A 130 13.57 -4.84 -5.33
C ALA A 130 12.41 -5.80 -5.05
N PHE A 131 12.65 -6.90 -4.34
CA PHE A 131 11.57 -7.81 -3.94
C PHE A 131 10.55 -7.12 -3.04
N TYR A 132 11.01 -6.27 -2.12
CA TYR A 132 10.14 -5.48 -1.27
C TYR A 132 9.20 -4.58 -2.08
N TRP A 133 9.74 -3.73 -2.96
CA TRP A 133 8.91 -2.82 -3.77
C TRP A 133 8.00 -3.56 -4.76
N LEU A 134 8.46 -4.68 -5.32
CA LEU A 134 7.62 -5.52 -6.18
C LEU A 134 6.46 -6.15 -5.41
N THR A 135 6.73 -6.65 -4.20
CA THR A 135 5.69 -7.18 -3.29
C THR A 135 4.68 -6.09 -2.95
N VAL A 136 5.16 -4.88 -2.67
CA VAL A 136 4.30 -3.73 -2.42
C VAL A 136 3.42 -3.43 -3.64
N LEU A 137 3.98 -3.33 -4.85
CA LEU A 137 3.22 -3.10 -6.09
C LEU A 137 2.09 -4.11 -6.28
N PHE A 138 2.40 -5.41 -6.25
CA PHE A 138 1.38 -6.44 -6.45
C PHE A 138 0.37 -6.51 -5.33
N THR A 139 0.76 -6.15 -4.11
CA THR A 139 -0.21 -6.00 -3.00
C THR A 139 -1.19 -4.87 -3.29
N PHE A 140 -0.71 -3.74 -3.82
CA PHE A 140 -1.56 -2.61 -4.17
C PHE A 140 -2.55 -2.98 -5.27
N ALA A 141 -2.08 -3.58 -6.37
CA ALA A 141 -2.93 -4.01 -7.48
C ALA A 141 -3.95 -5.10 -7.05
N LEU A 142 -3.49 -6.12 -6.32
CA LEU A 142 -4.36 -7.17 -5.76
C LEU A 142 -5.44 -6.58 -4.86
N GLY A 143 -5.07 -5.64 -4.00
CA GLY A 143 -6.00 -5.09 -3.03
C GLY A 143 -7.07 -4.18 -3.66
N THR A 144 -6.77 -3.46 -4.73
CA THR A 144 -7.80 -2.78 -5.54
C THR A 144 -8.74 -3.83 -6.14
N ALA A 145 -8.19 -4.80 -6.89
CA ALA A 145 -9.01 -5.83 -7.55
C ALA A 145 -9.89 -6.63 -6.57
N ALA A 146 -9.36 -6.99 -5.40
CA ALA A 146 -10.10 -7.70 -4.36
C ALA A 146 -11.15 -6.81 -3.65
N GLY A 147 -10.85 -5.52 -3.48
CA GLY A 147 -11.79 -4.54 -2.93
C GLY A 147 -13.03 -4.41 -3.81
N ASP A 148 -12.81 -4.16 -5.10
CA ASP A 148 -13.88 -4.00 -6.10
C ASP A 148 -14.63 -5.32 -6.30
N LEU A 149 -13.92 -6.45 -6.22
CA LEU A 149 -14.54 -7.77 -6.34
C LEU A 149 -15.61 -7.98 -5.26
N LEU A 150 -15.31 -7.60 -4.02
CA LEU A 150 -16.25 -7.68 -2.91
C LEU A 150 -17.31 -6.59 -2.96
N ALA A 151 -16.92 -5.35 -3.24
CA ALA A 151 -17.83 -4.21 -3.23
C ALA A 151 -18.83 -4.24 -4.39
N GLU A 152 -18.35 -4.47 -5.61
CA GLU A 152 -19.12 -4.29 -6.84
C GLU A 152 -19.63 -5.61 -7.41
N LYS A 153 -18.74 -6.58 -7.63
CA LYS A 153 -19.13 -7.86 -8.26
C LYS A 153 -19.95 -8.76 -7.33
N ILE A 154 -19.60 -8.80 -6.03
CA ILE A 154 -20.38 -9.50 -5.00
C ILE A 154 -21.52 -8.60 -4.47
N ALA A 155 -21.56 -7.32 -4.87
CA ALA A 155 -22.57 -6.33 -4.47
C ALA A 155 -22.70 -6.18 -2.94
N LEU A 156 -21.61 -6.37 -2.19
CA LEU A 156 -21.59 -6.19 -0.74
C LEU A 156 -21.70 -4.70 -0.37
N GLY A 157 -21.19 -3.82 -1.23
CA GLY A 157 -21.07 -2.38 -1.02
C GLY A 157 -19.82 -1.98 -0.22
N TYR A 158 -19.31 -0.78 -0.48
CA TYR A 158 -18.00 -0.31 0.00
C TYR A 158 -17.85 -0.35 1.53
N TRP A 159 -18.85 0.12 2.29
CA TRP A 159 -18.81 0.10 3.76
C TRP A 159 -18.72 -1.32 4.34
N LYS A 160 -19.52 -2.26 3.82
CA LYS A 160 -19.51 -3.64 4.32
C LYS A 160 -18.21 -4.33 3.94
N SER A 161 -17.67 -4.07 2.74
CA SER A 161 -16.35 -4.56 2.32
C SER A 161 -15.26 -4.09 3.28
N ALA A 162 -15.25 -2.80 3.63
CA ALA A 162 -14.33 -2.26 4.62
C ALA A 162 -14.44 -2.98 5.99
N LEU A 163 -15.65 -3.27 6.47
CA LEU A 163 -15.84 -4.04 7.71
C LEU A 163 -15.29 -5.47 7.61
N VAL A 164 -15.49 -6.15 6.47
CA VAL A 164 -14.96 -7.51 6.24
C VAL A 164 -13.42 -7.51 6.28
N PHE A 165 -12.77 -6.56 5.59
CA PHE A 165 -11.30 -6.47 5.61
C PHE A 165 -10.77 -6.05 6.98
N GLY A 166 -11.46 -5.14 7.69
CA GLY A 166 -11.13 -4.76 9.05
C GLY A 166 -11.23 -5.94 10.02
N ALA A 167 -12.29 -6.74 9.92
CA ALA A 167 -12.45 -7.96 10.70
C ALA A 167 -11.37 -8.99 10.38
N ALA A 168 -11.02 -9.17 9.09
CA ALA A 168 -9.93 -10.06 8.68
C ALA A 168 -8.57 -9.63 9.27
N ILE A 169 -8.28 -8.32 9.30
CA ILE A 169 -7.08 -7.80 9.98
C ILE A 169 -7.15 -8.12 11.47
N GLY A 170 -8.29 -7.90 12.12
CA GLY A 170 -8.51 -8.26 13.53
C GLY A 170 -8.26 -9.74 13.83
N VAL A 171 -8.69 -10.64 12.93
CA VAL A 171 -8.41 -12.08 13.02
C VAL A 171 -6.91 -12.36 12.89
N VAL A 172 -6.21 -11.73 11.96
CA VAL A 172 -4.75 -11.87 11.82
C VAL A 172 -4.03 -11.38 13.08
N THR A 173 -4.45 -10.25 13.63
CA THR A 173 -3.93 -9.70 14.89
C THR A 173 -4.17 -10.66 16.06
N ALA A 174 -5.39 -11.19 16.20
CA ALA A 174 -5.72 -12.17 17.22
C ALA A 174 -4.91 -13.47 17.05
N ALA A 175 -4.74 -13.96 15.83
CA ALA A 175 -3.90 -15.14 15.56
C ALA A 175 -2.43 -14.89 15.93
N HIS A 176 -1.91 -13.68 15.73
CA HIS A 176 -0.55 -13.34 16.15
C HIS A 176 -0.38 -13.36 17.68
N TYR A 177 -1.28 -12.71 18.42
CA TYR A 177 -1.16 -12.61 19.88
C TYR A 177 -1.61 -13.87 20.63
N LEU A 178 -2.66 -14.55 20.17
CA LEU A 178 -3.25 -15.69 20.86
C LEU A 178 -2.67 -17.03 20.39
N LEU A 179 -2.41 -17.17 19.08
CA LEU A 179 -1.93 -18.41 18.48
C LEU A 179 -0.43 -18.39 18.16
N LYS A 180 0.27 -17.31 18.52
CA LYS A 180 1.72 -17.12 18.28
C LYS A 180 2.10 -17.27 16.80
N LEU A 181 1.23 -16.80 15.90
CA LEU A 181 1.50 -16.78 14.47
C LEU A 181 2.81 -16.05 14.18
N ASN A 182 3.61 -16.57 13.24
CA ASN A 182 4.89 -15.98 12.87
C ASN A 182 4.74 -14.48 12.53
N ALA A 183 5.55 -13.63 13.14
CA ALA A 183 5.44 -12.17 13.02
C ALA A 183 5.58 -11.67 11.57
N ILE A 184 6.45 -12.30 10.76
CA ILE A 184 6.65 -11.94 9.35
C ILE A 184 5.39 -12.27 8.54
N LEU A 185 4.80 -13.43 8.78
CA LEU A 185 3.58 -13.86 8.10
C LEU A 185 2.39 -12.99 8.52
N ALA A 186 2.23 -12.74 9.82
CA ALA A 186 1.19 -11.86 10.34
C ALA A 186 1.32 -10.43 9.76
N PHE A 187 2.54 -9.92 9.68
CA PHE A 187 2.83 -8.64 9.04
C PHE A 187 2.36 -8.63 7.59
N TRP A 188 2.78 -9.60 6.76
CA TRP A 188 2.41 -9.60 5.34
C TRP A 188 0.92 -9.79 5.11
N LEU A 189 0.24 -10.63 5.90
CA LEU A 189 -1.22 -10.78 5.82
C LEU A 189 -1.95 -9.49 6.17
N ALA A 190 -1.60 -8.84 7.29
CA ALA A 190 -2.16 -7.54 7.64
C ALA A 190 -1.80 -6.48 6.58
N TYR A 191 -0.56 -6.55 6.06
CA TYR A 191 -0.08 -5.66 5.03
C TYR A 191 -0.93 -5.79 3.74
N ILE A 192 -1.27 -7.01 3.34
CA ILE A 192 -2.10 -7.24 2.16
C ILE A 192 -3.53 -6.75 2.39
N LEU A 193 -4.13 -7.08 3.55
CA LEU A 193 -5.53 -6.76 3.86
C LEU A 193 -5.80 -5.26 4.09
N THR A 194 -4.79 -4.49 4.52
CA THR A 194 -4.93 -3.03 4.66
C THR A 194 -5.14 -2.30 3.33
N ARG A 195 -4.75 -2.89 2.19
CA ARG A 195 -5.01 -2.28 0.88
C ARG A 195 -6.49 -2.27 0.49
N PRO A 196 -7.17 -3.43 0.39
CA PRO A 196 -8.58 -3.46 0.02
C PRO A 196 -9.43 -2.74 1.07
N LEU A 197 -9.05 -2.79 2.36
CA LEU A 197 -9.67 -1.96 3.39
C LEU A 197 -9.62 -0.46 3.02
N GLY A 198 -8.43 0.05 2.67
CA GLY A 198 -8.25 1.45 2.33
C GLY A 198 -8.94 1.87 1.03
N ALA A 199 -8.98 0.98 0.02
CA ALA A 199 -9.74 1.17 -1.22
C ALA A 199 -11.23 1.33 -0.89
N SER A 200 -11.81 0.33 -0.20
CA SER A 200 -13.22 0.36 0.20
C SER A 200 -13.59 1.58 1.06
N ILE A 201 -12.70 2.07 1.93
CA ILE A 201 -12.91 3.32 2.67
C ILE A 201 -12.86 4.53 1.72
N GLY A 202 -11.91 4.56 0.81
CA GLY A 202 -11.77 5.61 -0.20
C GLY A 202 -13.02 5.73 -1.05
N ASP A 203 -13.48 4.63 -1.63
CA ASP A 203 -14.68 4.58 -2.45
C ASP A 203 -15.93 4.94 -1.66
N TYR A 204 -16.04 4.43 -0.42
CA TYR A 204 -17.15 4.81 0.43
C TYR A 204 -17.20 6.31 0.68
N LEU A 205 -16.07 6.99 0.80
CA LEU A 205 -16.02 8.44 1.01
C LEU A 205 -16.25 9.22 -0.29
N SER A 206 -15.62 8.79 -1.40
CA SER A 206 -15.58 9.53 -2.67
C SER A 206 -16.82 9.31 -3.54
N GLN A 207 -17.32 8.08 -3.63
CA GLN A 207 -18.31 7.68 -4.62
C GLN A 207 -19.69 8.30 -4.37
N PRO A 208 -20.52 8.47 -5.41
CA PRO A 208 -21.90 8.94 -5.30
C PRO A 208 -22.79 8.07 -4.39
N ARG A 209 -23.85 8.67 -3.82
CA ARG A 209 -24.76 7.98 -2.88
C ARG A 209 -25.57 6.87 -3.54
N ASP A 210 -25.91 7.01 -4.81
CA ASP A 210 -26.57 5.99 -5.63
C ASP A 210 -25.68 4.76 -5.87
N LYS A 211 -24.35 4.91 -5.78
CA LYS A 211 -23.38 3.80 -5.79
C LYS A 211 -23.01 3.29 -4.39
N GLY A 212 -23.64 3.82 -3.33
CA GLY A 212 -23.38 3.42 -1.95
C GLY A 212 -22.24 4.15 -1.24
N GLY A 213 -21.74 5.26 -1.80
CA GLY A 213 -20.77 6.15 -1.16
C GLY A 213 -21.39 7.36 -0.44
N LEU A 214 -20.56 8.21 0.14
CA LEU A 214 -20.96 9.40 0.91
C LEU A 214 -21.01 10.69 0.07
N ALA A 215 -20.55 10.63 -1.17
CA ALA A 215 -20.48 11.75 -2.12
C ALA A 215 -19.65 12.94 -1.63
N LEU A 216 -18.53 12.71 -0.92
CA LEU A 216 -17.56 13.76 -0.60
C LEU A 216 -16.75 14.18 -1.85
N GLY A 217 -16.80 13.37 -2.90
CA GLY A 217 -16.07 13.59 -4.14
C GLY A 217 -14.60 13.16 -4.03
N THR A 218 -14.03 12.83 -5.18
CA THR A 218 -12.64 12.34 -5.32
C THR A 218 -11.62 13.41 -4.94
N THR A 219 -11.86 14.67 -5.34
CA THR A 219 -10.97 15.81 -5.04
C THR A 219 -10.90 16.12 -3.55
N GLY A 220 -12.05 16.31 -2.89
CA GLY A 220 -12.11 16.65 -1.47
C GLY A 220 -11.47 15.56 -0.61
N THR A 221 -11.81 14.30 -0.89
CA THR A 221 -11.24 13.14 -0.20
C THR A 221 -9.72 13.07 -0.41
N SER A 222 -9.23 13.18 -1.64
CA SER A 222 -7.79 13.13 -1.92
C SER A 222 -7.00 14.22 -1.19
N VAL A 223 -7.50 15.47 -1.18
CA VAL A 223 -6.83 16.59 -0.51
C VAL A 223 -6.75 16.35 1.01
N ILE A 224 -7.84 15.93 1.64
CA ILE A 224 -7.88 15.66 3.09
C ILE A 224 -6.83 14.61 3.47
N PHE A 225 -6.79 13.50 2.74
CA PHE A 225 -5.85 12.44 3.05
C PHE A 225 -4.40 12.81 2.71
N LEU A 226 -4.14 13.53 1.62
CA LEU A 226 -2.80 14.02 1.30
C LEU A 226 -2.26 14.98 2.38
N VAL A 227 -3.11 15.88 2.89
CA VAL A 227 -2.76 16.76 4.02
C VAL A 227 -2.48 15.95 5.28
N ALA A 228 -3.28 14.93 5.57
CA ALA A 228 -3.06 14.05 6.70
C ALA A 228 -1.72 13.29 6.58
N ILE A 229 -1.43 12.70 5.41
CA ILE A 229 -0.14 12.03 5.14
C ILE A 229 1.01 13.01 5.32
N ALA A 230 0.94 14.20 4.70
CA ALA A 230 1.98 15.21 4.79
C ALA A 230 2.24 15.64 6.25
N SER A 231 1.18 15.76 7.05
CA SER A 231 1.28 16.10 8.47
C SER A 231 2.00 15.01 9.27
N VAL A 232 1.63 13.74 9.10
CA VAL A 232 2.28 12.63 9.83
C VAL A 232 3.71 12.42 9.33
N VAL A 233 3.97 12.51 8.03
CA VAL A 233 5.33 12.41 7.46
C VAL A 233 6.22 13.54 7.97
N THR A 234 5.69 14.77 8.08
CA THR A 234 6.41 15.92 8.65
C THR A 234 6.74 15.68 10.11
N TYR A 235 5.76 15.22 10.89
CA TYR A 235 5.95 14.83 12.29
C TYR A 235 7.04 13.76 12.47
N LEU A 236 7.03 12.69 11.66
CA LEU A 236 8.05 11.64 11.70
C LEU A 236 9.42 12.14 11.24
N THR A 237 9.47 13.02 10.25
CA THR A 237 10.72 13.63 9.78
C THR A 237 11.39 14.44 10.89
N ILE A 238 10.60 15.18 11.69
CA ILE A 238 11.08 15.99 12.81
C ILE A 238 11.44 15.11 14.01
N THR A 239 10.55 14.19 14.41
CA THR A 239 10.68 13.41 15.66
C THR A 239 11.56 12.17 15.52
N LYS A 240 11.76 11.67 14.30
CA LYS A 240 12.55 10.46 13.98
C LYS A 240 12.06 9.18 14.71
N ARG A 241 10.82 9.16 15.19
CA ARG A 241 10.22 8.06 15.97
C ARG A 241 10.03 6.75 15.19
N ASP A 242 10.19 6.80 13.88
CA ASP A 242 10.04 5.68 12.94
C ASP A 242 11.37 5.12 12.45
N ARG A 243 12.49 5.65 12.95
CA ARG A 243 13.83 5.15 12.64
C ARG A 243 14.19 4.07 13.63
N THR A 244 14.58 2.90 13.14
CA THR A 244 15.32 1.92 13.94
C THR A 244 16.61 2.58 14.42
N ASP A 245 16.66 2.97 15.70
CA ASP A 245 17.89 3.47 16.31
C ASP A 245 18.95 2.38 16.20
N LEU A 246 20.09 2.70 15.59
CA LEU A 246 21.31 1.96 15.85
C LEU A 246 21.56 2.12 17.34
N ALA A 247 21.37 1.05 18.12
CA ALA A 247 21.70 1.02 19.53
C ALA A 247 23.03 1.76 19.74
N ALA A 248 22.99 2.90 20.45
CA ALA A 248 24.19 3.55 20.90
C ALA A 248 25.03 2.48 21.64
N PRO A 249 26.33 2.35 21.36
CA PRO A 249 27.15 1.38 22.05
C PRO A 249 26.96 1.61 23.55
N LYS A 250 26.50 0.58 24.27
CA LYS A 250 26.47 0.61 25.73
C LYS A 250 27.85 1.10 26.18
N PRO A 251 27.95 2.14 27.03
CA PRO A 251 29.24 2.49 27.60
C PRO A 251 29.80 1.22 28.25
N ALA A 252 31.01 0.85 27.86
CA ALA A 252 31.71 -0.26 28.48
C ALA A 252 31.71 0.00 29.99
N THR A 253 31.05 -0.88 30.74
CA THR A 253 31.18 -0.91 32.19
C THR A 253 32.65 -1.16 32.48
N ALA A 254 33.33 -0.12 32.97
CA ALA A 254 34.70 -0.18 33.46
C ALA A 254 34.79 -1.02 34.74
#